data_AF-A0A1F7Y246-F1
#
_entry.id   AF-A0A1F7Y246-F1
#
_cell.length_a   1.000
_cell.length_b   1.000
_cell.length_c   1.000
_cell.angle_alpha   90.00
_cell.angle_beta   90.00
_cell.angle_gamma   90.00
#
_symmetry.space_group_name_H-M   'P 1'
#
loop_
_entity.id
_entity.type
_entity.pdbx_description
1 polymer ?
#
loop_
_entity_poly.entity_id
_entity_poly.type
_entity_poly.pdbx_seq_one_letter_code
_entity_poly.pdbx_strand_id
1 'polypeptide(L)'
;SKFLPPPDMWLAGSTINYYWYGHYFVAFLTKLSQIPSQVTYNLMLATIMGLTLTGTFSLTSTLISKISDNIDKRKIIIAGFISAIAVTFAGNFHTPFYLLKDGRNKYWYPDATRFIGYNPDTQDKTIHEFPIYSFVVSDLHAHLIGLPFIFVFLALLWNALEKKGEGKKYLYKFIPPGFLLGVMFMTNAWDFANYSLISGFIILFASLKKWGLKFEAILLTALAATVLVITGVITTLPFLLIFDSIAQGVAFVNAHSPVWQLAILWGFPAVFTIIFVYKLLLNKSEIKLPDAFVLGLIISAWALIIIPEIIYVKDIYIASHHRANTMFKLTYQAFVISYIASGYITIRTFLLTKGLVRKLFFSLFFAVIFASVLYYPKLGIDSYYGELKVYHGLAGDTWLKERYPATYEAVSWLKDNVKGQTVILEAPGDSYTDYNVISSYTGLPTVSGWFVHEWLWRGTSDVPSARVSDIDVIYTSNDLEKTTQLLNHYKVEYVVVGSFEREKFANLVESKFNNLGSSVFSWGDTTIYKIKSRSDLQ
;
A
#
# COMPACT_ATOMS: atom_id res chain seq x y z
N SER A 1 10.11 -7.51 19.51
CA SER A 1 8.98 -8.06 20.26
C SER A 1 9.22 -9.52 20.61
N LYS A 2 8.68 -9.99 21.75
CA LYS A 2 8.64 -11.41 22.14
C LYS A 2 7.38 -12.14 21.62
N PHE A 3 6.34 -11.39 21.26
CA PHE A 3 5.06 -11.90 20.77
C PHE A 3 4.52 -11.04 19.61
N LEU A 4 3.55 -11.57 18.86
CA LEU A 4 2.78 -10.83 17.85
C LEU A 4 1.32 -10.74 18.31
N PRO A 5 0.59 -9.64 18.03
CA PRO A 5 1.04 -8.43 17.35
C PRO A 5 2.10 -7.67 18.16
N PRO A 6 3.01 -6.90 17.52
CA PRO A 6 4.01 -6.17 18.27
C PRO A 6 3.36 -5.07 19.13
N PRO A 7 4.01 -4.67 20.24
CA PRO A 7 3.61 -3.49 21.00
C PRO A 7 3.51 -2.27 20.10
N ASP A 8 2.53 -1.42 20.39
CA ASP A 8 2.39 -0.16 19.68
C ASP A 8 3.43 0.84 20.17
N MET A 9 4.27 1.33 19.25
CA MET A 9 5.30 2.32 19.60
C MET A 9 4.69 3.70 19.92
N TRP A 10 3.47 3.95 19.47
CA TRP A 10 2.75 5.22 19.64
C TRP A 10 1.55 5.11 20.57
N LEU A 11 1.34 3.94 21.20
CA LEU A 11 0.31 3.75 22.20
C LEU A 11 0.79 2.79 23.30
N ALA A 12 1.62 3.28 24.22
CA ALA A 12 2.21 2.48 25.28
C ALA A 12 1.15 1.67 26.05
N GLY A 13 1.45 0.38 26.25
CA GLY A 13 0.58 -0.59 26.90
C GLY A 13 -0.39 -1.31 25.95
N SER A 14 -0.48 -0.89 24.69
CA SER A 14 -1.31 -1.51 23.66
C SER A 14 -0.48 -2.21 22.59
N THR A 15 -1.16 -2.96 21.72
CA THR A 15 -0.57 -3.55 20.51
C THR A 15 -1.00 -2.79 19.27
N ILE A 16 -0.19 -2.87 18.22
CA ILE A 16 -0.52 -2.24 16.94
C ILE A 16 -1.82 -2.81 16.36
N ASN A 17 -2.76 -1.93 16.01
CA ASN A 17 -4.03 -2.30 15.39
C ASN A 17 -4.08 -1.83 13.92
N TYR A 18 -3.19 -2.42 13.12
CA TYR A 18 -3.04 -2.14 11.69
C TYR A 18 -2.72 -3.44 10.94
N TYR A 19 -2.74 -3.48 9.60
CA TYR A 19 -2.33 -4.66 8.81
C TYR A 19 -0.80 -4.87 8.83
N TRP A 20 -0.27 -5.20 10.01
CA TRP A 20 1.15 -5.19 10.33
C TRP A 20 1.96 -6.36 9.71
N TYR A 21 1.32 -7.36 9.10
CA TYR A 21 2.04 -8.56 8.62
C TYR A 21 2.99 -8.24 7.47
N GLY A 22 2.62 -7.32 6.57
CA GLY A 22 3.52 -6.85 5.51
C GLY A 22 4.78 -6.21 6.07
N HIS A 23 4.63 -5.36 7.08
CA HIS A 23 5.75 -4.72 7.78
C HIS A 23 6.57 -5.74 8.56
N TYR A 24 5.93 -6.78 9.13
CA TYR A 24 6.64 -7.91 9.75
C TYR A 24 7.51 -8.65 8.73
N PHE A 25 7.02 -8.92 7.53
CA PHE A 25 7.82 -9.52 6.45
C PHE A 25 9.04 -8.66 6.12
N VAL A 26 8.86 -7.33 6.00
CA VAL A 26 9.98 -6.39 5.77
C VAL A 26 10.98 -6.40 6.92
N ALA A 27 10.50 -6.34 8.16
CA ALA A 27 11.34 -6.35 9.36
C ALA A 27 12.08 -7.68 9.53
N PHE A 28 11.45 -8.79 9.18
CA PHE A 28 12.07 -10.12 9.19
C PHE A 28 13.23 -10.19 8.21
N LEU A 29 13.03 -9.76 6.95
CA LEU A 29 14.10 -9.73 5.96
C LEU A 29 15.22 -8.76 6.33
N THR A 30 14.87 -7.60 6.92
CA THR A 30 15.85 -6.66 7.47
C THR A 30 16.75 -7.35 8.50
N LYS A 31 16.17 -8.01 9.50
CA LYS A 31 16.93 -8.74 10.52
C LYS A 31 17.73 -9.90 9.95
N LEU A 32 17.15 -10.66 9.02
CA LEU A 32 17.81 -11.78 8.36
C LEU A 32 19.05 -11.34 7.59
N SER A 33 19.00 -10.16 6.95
CA SER A 33 20.12 -9.60 6.20
C SER A 33 21.24 -9.04 7.06
N GLN A 34 21.00 -8.81 8.36
CA GLN A 34 21.90 -8.11 9.29
C GLN A 34 22.31 -6.69 8.82
N ILE A 35 21.53 -6.09 7.92
CA ILE A 35 21.72 -4.71 7.49
C ILE A 35 20.91 -3.78 8.42
N PRO A 36 21.45 -2.63 8.84
CA PRO A 36 20.72 -1.67 9.68
C PRO A 36 19.41 -1.20 9.05
N SER A 37 18.36 -1.02 9.86
CA SER A 37 17.01 -0.66 9.39
C SER A 37 16.97 0.67 8.64
N GLN A 38 17.84 1.62 9.01
CA GLN A 38 17.97 2.90 8.32
C GLN A 38 18.43 2.73 6.86
N VAL A 39 19.05 1.61 6.49
CA VAL A 39 19.43 1.30 5.10
C VAL A 39 18.41 0.36 4.45
N THR A 40 17.90 -0.64 5.17
CA THR A 40 17.03 -1.66 4.57
C THR A 40 15.67 -1.12 4.14
N TYR A 41 15.18 -0.02 4.72
CA TYR A 41 13.95 0.63 4.25
C TYR A 41 14.03 0.92 2.73
N ASN A 42 15.11 1.58 2.29
CA ASN A 42 15.34 1.90 0.89
C ASN A 42 15.65 0.66 0.04
N LEU A 43 16.43 -0.29 0.57
CA LEU A 43 16.71 -1.54 -0.16
C LEU A 43 15.45 -2.39 -0.35
N MET A 44 14.49 -2.33 0.58
CA MET A 44 13.23 -3.04 0.47
C MET A 44 12.36 -2.46 -0.64
N LEU A 45 12.30 -1.14 -0.79
CA LEU A 45 11.62 -0.50 -1.93
C LEU A 45 12.18 -1.00 -3.27
N ALA A 46 13.51 -1.02 -3.41
CA ALA A 46 14.17 -1.55 -4.61
C ALA A 46 13.87 -3.05 -4.81
N THR A 47 13.82 -3.82 -3.72
CA THR A 47 13.49 -5.25 -3.76
C THR A 47 12.06 -5.49 -4.23
N ILE A 48 11.09 -4.75 -3.68
CA ILE A 48 9.68 -4.82 -4.08
C ILE A 48 9.52 -4.44 -5.56
N MET A 49 10.22 -3.41 -6.03
CA MET A 49 10.24 -3.04 -7.45
C MET A 49 10.79 -4.18 -8.33
N GLY A 50 11.91 -4.79 -7.93
CA GLY A 50 12.50 -5.93 -8.64
C GLY A 50 11.57 -7.16 -8.68
N LEU A 51 10.90 -7.47 -7.57
CA LEU A 51 9.90 -8.54 -7.50
C LEU A 51 8.66 -8.23 -8.35
N THR A 52 8.25 -6.96 -8.42
CA THR A 52 7.14 -6.51 -9.28
C THR A 52 7.48 -6.71 -10.76
N LEU A 53 8.68 -6.29 -11.18
CA LEU A 53 9.16 -6.48 -12.55
C LEU A 53 9.24 -7.97 -12.93
N THR A 54 9.89 -8.78 -12.08
CA THR A 54 10.11 -10.21 -12.37
C THR A 54 8.83 -11.03 -12.31
N GLY A 55 7.96 -10.78 -11.32
CA GLY A 55 6.66 -11.43 -11.20
C GLY A 55 5.74 -11.12 -12.38
N THR A 56 5.64 -9.85 -12.77
CA THR A 56 4.85 -9.43 -13.93
C THR A 56 5.38 -10.02 -15.24
N PHE A 57 6.70 -9.97 -15.44
CA PHE A 57 7.36 -10.54 -16.62
C PHE A 57 7.05 -12.03 -16.75
N SER A 58 7.21 -12.78 -15.66
CA SER A 58 7.00 -14.24 -15.62
C SER A 58 5.56 -14.62 -15.92
N LEU A 59 4.59 -13.98 -15.26
CA LEU A 59 3.17 -14.21 -15.46
C LEU A 59 2.75 -13.95 -16.91
N THR A 60 3.07 -12.77 -17.43
CA THR A 60 2.66 -12.37 -18.79
C THR A 60 3.32 -13.23 -19.86
N SER A 61 4.61 -13.53 -19.70
CA SER A 61 5.36 -14.41 -20.62
C SER A 61 4.74 -15.81 -20.66
N THR A 62 4.37 -16.34 -19.49
CA THR A 62 3.71 -17.65 -19.39
C THR A 62 2.36 -17.63 -20.11
N LEU A 63 1.52 -16.61 -19.88
CA LEU A 63 0.22 -16.50 -20.55
C LEU A 63 0.36 -16.47 -22.08
N ILE A 64 1.32 -15.72 -22.63
CA ILE A 64 1.57 -15.70 -24.07
C ILE A 64 2.12 -17.04 -24.59
N SER A 65 3.03 -17.69 -23.88
CA SER A 65 3.55 -19.00 -24.29
C SER A 65 2.45 -20.07 -24.39
N LYS A 66 1.35 -19.89 -23.64
CA LYS A 66 0.22 -20.81 -23.58
C LYS A 66 -0.87 -20.53 -24.62
N ILE A 67 -0.65 -19.55 -25.51
CA ILE A 67 -1.53 -19.32 -26.66
C ILE A 67 -1.29 -20.37 -27.75
N SER A 68 -0.03 -20.70 -28.04
CA SER A 68 0.39 -21.72 -28.99
C SER A 68 1.87 -22.07 -28.78
N ASP A 69 2.22 -23.34 -28.96
CA ASP A 69 3.61 -23.84 -28.83
C ASP A 69 4.58 -23.25 -29.87
N ASN A 70 4.06 -22.66 -30.95
CA ASN A 70 4.84 -22.12 -32.07
C ASN A 70 5.08 -20.59 -31.99
N ILE A 71 4.84 -19.97 -30.84
CA ILE A 71 5.08 -18.53 -30.69
C ILE A 71 6.58 -18.26 -30.56
N ASP A 72 7.06 -17.34 -31.39
CA ASP A 72 8.43 -16.82 -31.31
C ASP A 72 8.77 -16.35 -29.87
N LYS A 73 9.85 -16.89 -29.31
CA LYS A 73 10.38 -16.55 -27.98
C LYS A 73 10.55 -15.04 -27.81
N ARG A 74 10.90 -14.29 -28.87
CA ARG A 74 11.01 -12.83 -28.82
C ARG A 74 9.69 -12.17 -28.45
N LYS A 75 8.56 -12.65 -29.00
CA LYS A 75 7.23 -12.10 -28.68
C LYS A 75 6.82 -12.39 -27.24
N ILE A 76 7.18 -13.57 -26.73
CA ILE A 76 6.96 -13.94 -25.31
C ILE A 76 7.70 -12.95 -24.40
N ILE A 77 9.00 -12.75 -24.67
CA ILE A 77 9.87 -11.85 -23.90
C ILE A 77 9.37 -10.40 -23.99
N ILE A 78 9.02 -9.93 -25.19
CA ILE A 78 8.50 -8.57 -25.39
C ILE A 78 7.19 -8.37 -24.62
N ALA A 79 6.26 -9.34 -24.63
CA ALA A 79 5.03 -9.23 -23.84
C ALA A 79 5.34 -9.07 -22.35
N GLY A 80 6.22 -9.92 -21.82
CA GLY A 80 6.68 -9.85 -20.43
C GLY A 80 7.26 -8.48 -20.07
N PHE A 81 8.17 -7.96 -20.91
CA PHE A 81 8.79 -6.65 -20.69
C PHE A 81 7.77 -5.51 -20.74
N ILE A 82 6.86 -5.50 -21.72
CA ILE A 82 5.84 -4.45 -21.82
C ILE A 82 5.01 -4.41 -20.55
N SER A 83 4.48 -5.55 -20.09
CA SER A 83 3.69 -5.57 -18.86
C SER A 83 4.51 -5.21 -17.63
N ALA A 84 5.75 -5.70 -17.49
CA ALA A 84 6.60 -5.39 -16.35
C ALA A 84 6.90 -3.90 -16.27
N ILE A 85 7.24 -3.26 -17.40
CA ILE A 85 7.49 -1.82 -17.47
C ILE A 85 6.20 -1.04 -17.24
N ALA A 86 5.07 -1.46 -17.81
CA ALA A 86 3.80 -0.78 -17.62
C ALA A 86 3.37 -0.79 -16.15
N VAL A 87 3.36 -1.96 -15.50
CA VAL A 87 2.96 -2.08 -14.08
C VAL A 87 3.85 -1.22 -13.19
N THR A 88 5.16 -1.23 -13.40
CA THR A 88 6.11 -0.56 -12.50
C THR A 88 6.23 0.94 -12.77
N PHE A 89 6.17 1.37 -14.03
CA PHE A 89 6.56 2.73 -14.43
C PHE A 89 5.47 3.54 -15.15
N ALA A 90 4.37 2.95 -15.63
CA ALA A 90 3.37 3.74 -16.33
C ALA A 90 2.60 4.65 -15.37
N GLY A 91 2.46 5.92 -15.75
CA GLY A 91 1.45 6.80 -15.19
C GLY A 91 0.06 6.51 -15.76
N ASN A 92 -0.89 7.43 -15.59
CA ASN A 92 -2.20 7.38 -16.23
C ASN A 92 -2.32 8.48 -17.32
N PHE A 93 -3.47 8.54 -17.99
CA PHE A 93 -3.71 9.48 -19.09
C PHE A 93 -3.86 10.95 -18.65
N HIS A 94 -3.90 11.23 -17.34
CA HIS A 94 -3.81 12.61 -16.82
C HIS A 94 -2.53 13.28 -17.31
N THR A 95 -1.41 12.57 -17.24
CA THR A 95 -0.08 13.09 -17.59
C THR A 95 -0.03 13.60 -19.03
N PRO A 96 -0.23 12.77 -20.07
CA PRO A 96 -0.18 13.26 -21.44
C PRO A 96 -1.26 14.31 -21.75
N PHE A 97 -2.46 14.20 -21.16
CA PHE A 97 -3.52 15.17 -21.40
C PHE A 97 -3.14 16.57 -20.90
N TYR A 98 -2.68 16.70 -19.66
CA TYR A 98 -2.34 17.99 -19.07
C TYR A 98 -1.02 18.56 -19.58
N LEU A 99 -0.08 17.71 -20.02
CA LEU A 99 1.10 18.19 -20.74
C LEU A 99 0.74 18.83 -22.08
N LEU A 100 -0.21 18.25 -22.82
CA LEU A 100 -0.69 18.81 -24.09
C LEU A 100 -1.55 20.06 -23.90
N LYS A 101 -2.37 20.08 -22.85
CA LYS A 101 -3.29 21.18 -22.55
C LYS A 101 -2.58 22.41 -21.97
N ASP A 102 -1.79 22.21 -20.92
CA ASP A 102 -1.28 23.31 -20.08
C ASP A 102 0.26 23.46 -20.17
N GLY A 103 0.94 22.48 -20.76
CA GLY A 103 2.40 22.47 -20.92
C GLY A 103 3.14 21.93 -19.69
N ARG A 104 4.36 21.44 -19.92
CA ARG A 104 5.20 20.80 -18.88
C ARG A 104 5.43 21.68 -17.66
N ASN A 105 5.64 22.99 -17.84
CA ASN A 105 6.01 23.90 -16.76
C ASN A 105 4.89 24.12 -15.72
N LYS A 106 3.64 23.76 -16.05
CA LYS A 106 2.48 23.87 -15.15
C LYS A 106 2.05 22.53 -14.57
N TYR A 107 2.75 21.44 -14.91
CA TYR A 107 2.37 20.10 -14.48
C TYR A 107 2.98 19.78 -13.12
N TRP A 108 2.14 19.46 -12.14
CA TRP A 108 2.57 18.94 -10.84
C TRP A 108 2.21 17.46 -10.74
N TYR A 109 3.20 16.61 -10.46
CA TYR A 109 3.01 15.15 -10.54
C TYR A 109 1.87 14.58 -9.66
N PRO A 110 1.56 15.12 -8.46
CA PRO A 110 0.45 14.64 -7.64
C PRO A 110 -0.93 14.92 -8.22
N ASP A 111 -1.07 15.84 -9.17
CA ASP A 111 -2.35 16.11 -9.84
C ASP A 111 -2.90 14.84 -10.50
N ALA A 112 -2.02 13.96 -11.01
CA ALA A 112 -2.43 12.67 -11.59
C ALA A 112 -3.09 11.70 -10.61
N THR A 113 -3.08 12.01 -9.32
CA THR A 113 -3.59 11.17 -8.23
C THR A 113 -4.63 11.88 -7.36
N ARG A 114 -4.63 13.22 -7.39
CA ARG A 114 -5.55 14.11 -6.69
C ARG A 114 -6.29 14.94 -7.73
N PHE A 115 -7.11 14.26 -8.55
CA PHE A 115 -7.77 14.87 -9.70
C PHE A 115 -9.28 15.07 -9.50
N ILE A 116 -9.98 13.98 -9.13
CA ILE A 116 -11.43 13.98 -8.93
C ILE A 116 -11.76 14.81 -7.68
N GLY A 117 -12.53 15.88 -7.89
CA GLY A 117 -12.89 16.86 -6.88
C GLY A 117 -11.82 17.91 -6.56
N TYR A 118 -10.67 17.88 -7.25
CA TYR A 118 -9.62 18.89 -7.13
C TYR A 118 -9.54 19.79 -8.36
N ASN A 119 -9.92 19.27 -9.54
CA ASN A 119 -9.92 20.04 -10.78
C ASN A 119 -11.14 19.72 -11.67
N PRO A 120 -12.26 20.48 -11.56
CA PRO A 120 -12.45 21.62 -10.66
C PRO A 120 -12.59 21.20 -9.20
N ASP A 121 -12.38 22.15 -8.30
CA ASP A 121 -12.50 21.94 -6.86
C ASP A 121 -13.97 21.70 -6.47
N THR A 122 -14.23 20.62 -5.73
CA THR A 122 -15.56 20.25 -5.23
C THR A 122 -15.46 19.67 -3.82
N GLN A 123 -16.61 19.41 -3.20
CA GLN A 123 -16.68 18.76 -1.89
C GLN A 123 -16.37 17.24 -1.94
N ASP A 124 -16.53 16.58 -3.09
CA ASP A 124 -16.22 15.15 -3.24
C ASP A 124 -14.76 14.95 -3.67
N LYS A 125 -13.84 15.07 -2.71
CA LYS A 125 -12.40 14.87 -2.93
C LYS A 125 -12.07 13.39 -2.82
N THR A 126 -11.58 12.79 -3.91
CA THR A 126 -11.10 11.40 -3.91
C THR A 126 -9.61 11.32 -4.18
N ILE A 127 -9.01 10.21 -3.76
CA ILE A 127 -7.58 9.93 -3.95
C ILE A 127 -7.48 8.59 -4.67
N HIS A 128 -6.53 8.48 -5.59
CA HIS A 128 -6.14 7.23 -6.20
C HIS A 128 -4.63 7.25 -6.44
N GLU A 129 -3.99 6.08 -6.43
CA GLU A 129 -2.58 5.97 -6.77
C GLU A 129 -2.37 4.83 -7.75
N PHE A 130 -1.20 4.81 -8.37
CA PHE A 130 -0.72 3.76 -9.25
C PHE A 130 0.75 3.50 -8.92
N PRO A 131 1.31 2.31 -9.25
CA PRO A 131 2.53 1.84 -8.61
C PRO A 131 3.71 2.81 -8.67
N ILE A 132 3.97 3.46 -9.82
CA ILE A 132 5.07 4.43 -9.92
C ILE A 132 4.90 5.65 -9.01
N TYR A 133 3.66 6.11 -8.75
CA TYR A 133 3.44 7.19 -7.77
C TYR A 133 3.95 6.75 -6.39
N SER A 134 3.55 5.57 -5.94
CA SER A 134 3.95 5.05 -4.61
C SER A 134 5.46 4.77 -4.53
N PHE A 135 6.09 4.31 -5.62
CA PHE A 135 7.56 4.19 -5.66
C PHE A 135 8.28 5.54 -5.64
N VAL A 136 7.73 6.59 -6.28
CA VAL A 136 8.32 7.94 -6.24
C VAL A 136 8.23 8.53 -4.85
N VAL A 137 7.09 8.40 -4.17
CA VAL A 137 6.94 8.87 -2.78
C VAL A 137 7.78 8.03 -1.81
N SER A 138 8.11 6.79 -2.19
CA SER A 138 8.94 5.87 -1.41
C SER A 138 8.34 5.52 -0.04
N ASP A 139 7.01 5.44 0.04
CA ASP A 139 6.32 4.93 1.23
C ASP A 139 6.21 3.40 1.13
N LEU A 140 6.78 2.68 2.10
CA LEU A 140 6.56 1.24 2.31
C LEU A 140 5.14 0.96 2.82
N HIS A 141 4.14 1.51 2.15
CA HIS A 141 2.74 1.30 2.45
C HIS A 141 2.34 -0.14 2.14
N ALA A 142 1.32 -0.63 2.83
CA ALA A 142 0.86 -2.00 2.68
C ALA A 142 0.46 -2.43 1.27
N HIS A 143 -0.13 -1.54 0.47
CA HIS A 143 -0.48 -1.88 -0.92
C HIS A 143 0.77 -2.06 -1.79
N LEU A 144 1.87 -1.37 -1.47
CA LEU A 144 3.15 -1.52 -2.15
C LEU A 144 3.85 -2.81 -1.69
N ILE A 145 3.91 -3.07 -0.38
CA ILE A 145 4.40 -4.32 0.19
C ILE A 145 3.58 -5.53 -0.32
N GLY A 146 2.30 -5.32 -0.63
CA GLY A 146 1.39 -6.34 -1.16
C GLY A 146 1.71 -6.81 -2.59
N LEU A 147 2.42 -6.00 -3.40
CA LEU A 147 2.65 -6.29 -4.83
C LEU A 147 3.31 -7.66 -5.08
N PRO A 148 4.38 -8.08 -4.39
CA PRO A 148 4.97 -9.41 -4.61
C PRO A 148 3.98 -10.55 -4.35
N PHE A 149 3.14 -10.44 -3.32
CA PHE A 149 2.13 -11.45 -2.99
C PHE A 149 1.05 -11.54 -4.08
N ILE A 150 0.66 -10.40 -4.66
CA ILE A 150 -0.28 -10.34 -5.79
C ILE A 150 0.20 -11.16 -6.99
N PHE A 151 1.47 -11.01 -7.40
CA PHE A 151 1.98 -11.73 -8.57
C PHE A 151 2.06 -13.24 -8.33
N VAL A 152 2.48 -13.65 -7.13
CA VAL A 152 2.47 -15.07 -6.74
C VAL A 152 1.03 -15.60 -6.69
N PHE A 153 0.09 -14.82 -6.19
CA PHE A 153 -1.33 -15.17 -6.15
C PHE A 153 -1.89 -15.42 -7.55
N LEU A 154 -1.69 -14.49 -8.47
CA LEU A 154 -2.14 -14.63 -9.85
C LEU A 154 -1.45 -15.79 -10.58
N ALA A 155 -0.17 -16.06 -10.29
CA ALA A 155 0.54 -17.21 -10.83
C ALA A 155 -0.01 -18.56 -10.30
N LEU A 156 -0.32 -18.65 -9.00
CA LEU A 156 -0.96 -19.82 -8.40
C LEU A 156 -2.38 -20.01 -8.93
N LEU A 157 -3.13 -18.93 -9.11
CA LEU A 157 -4.46 -18.97 -9.70
C LEU A 157 -4.40 -19.45 -11.16
N TRP A 158 -3.46 -18.94 -11.95
CA TRP A 158 -3.19 -19.46 -13.30
C TRP A 158 -2.84 -20.95 -13.26
N ASN A 159 -1.95 -21.38 -12.35
CA ASN A 159 -1.57 -22.79 -12.23
C ASN A 159 -2.76 -23.71 -11.91
N ALA A 160 -3.66 -23.25 -11.02
CA ALA A 160 -4.88 -23.97 -10.67
C ALA A 160 -5.81 -24.13 -11.87
N LEU A 161 -5.90 -23.08 -12.70
CA LEU A 161 -6.73 -23.06 -13.89
C LEU A 161 -6.13 -23.84 -15.06
N GLU A 162 -4.82 -23.78 -15.30
CA GLU A 162 -4.19 -24.42 -16.46
C GLU A 162 -4.23 -25.95 -16.36
N LYS A 163 -3.90 -26.50 -15.18
CA LYS A 163 -3.76 -27.95 -14.99
C LYS A 163 -5.11 -28.66 -15.19
N LYS A 164 -5.12 -29.79 -15.91
CA LYS A 164 -6.27 -30.71 -15.99
C LYS A 164 -6.58 -31.31 -14.62
N GLY A 165 -7.85 -31.52 -14.30
CA GLY A 165 -8.29 -32.15 -13.06
C GLY A 165 -9.74 -32.58 -13.21
N GLU A 166 -10.11 -33.67 -12.53
CA GLU A 166 -11.45 -34.27 -12.62
C GLU A 166 -12.13 -34.27 -11.25
N GLY A 167 -13.44 -34.02 -11.26
CA GLY A 167 -14.28 -34.03 -10.06
C GLY A 167 -13.76 -33.14 -8.94
N LYS A 168 -13.93 -33.61 -7.68
CA LYS A 168 -13.56 -32.87 -6.47
C LYS A 168 -12.06 -32.54 -6.37
N LYS A 169 -11.18 -33.32 -7.01
CA LYS A 169 -9.72 -33.06 -7.01
C LYS A 169 -9.35 -31.75 -7.72
N TYR A 170 -10.21 -31.23 -8.59
CA TYR A 170 -10.02 -29.91 -9.19
C TYR A 170 -10.04 -28.78 -8.14
N LEU A 171 -10.87 -28.92 -7.10
CA LEU A 171 -11.08 -27.90 -6.07
C LEU A 171 -9.84 -27.70 -5.19
N TYR A 172 -9.06 -28.75 -4.93
CA TYR A 172 -7.85 -28.65 -4.08
C TYR A 172 -6.78 -27.72 -4.65
N LYS A 173 -6.82 -27.43 -5.95
CA LYS A 173 -5.89 -26.50 -6.59
C LYS A 173 -6.10 -25.05 -6.17
N PHE A 174 -7.26 -24.74 -5.61
CA PHE A 174 -7.59 -23.40 -5.12
C PHE A 174 -7.17 -23.19 -3.65
N ILE A 175 -6.67 -24.22 -2.97
CA ILE A 175 -6.15 -24.12 -1.60
C ILE A 175 -4.88 -23.24 -1.57
N PRO A 176 -3.83 -23.45 -2.40
CA PRO A 176 -2.66 -22.57 -2.37
C PRO A 176 -2.94 -21.08 -2.64
N PRO A 177 -3.69 -20.68 -3.69
CA PRO A 177 -4.07 -19.28 -3.84
C PRO A 177 -4.99 -18.81 -2.70
N GLY A 178 -5.88 -19.65 -2.17
CA GLY A 178 -6.69 -19.33 -1.00
C GLY A 178 -5.86 -19.03 0.25
N PHE A 179 -4.82 -19.81 0.54
CA PHE A 179 -3.87 -19.52 1.63
C PHE A 179 -3.22 -18.15 1.43
N LEU A 180 -2.74 -17.88 0.21
CA LEU A 180 -2.10 -16.61 -0.10
C LEU A 180 -3.08 -15.42 -0.04
N LEU A 181 -4.36 -15.63 -0.35
CA LEU A 181 -5.41 -14.63 -0.14
C LEU A 181 -5.51 -14.20 1.32
N GLY A 182 -5.40 -15.15 2.26
CA GLY A 182 -5.40 -14.83 3.69
C GLY A 182 -4.14 -14.07 4.13
N VAL A 183 -2.97 -14.43 3.60
CA VAL A 183 -1.72 -13.65 3.79
C VAL A 183 -1.86 -12.23 3.26
N MET A 184 -2.51 -12.07 2.10
CA MET A 184 -2.77 -10.77 1.51
C MET A 184 -3.69 -9.92 2.41
N PHE A 185 -4.70 -10.49 3.08
CA PHE A 185 -5.49 -9.75 4.08
C PHE A 185 -4.61 -9.16 5.19
N MET A 186 -3.76 -9.99 5.78
CA MET A 186 -2.92 -9.55 6.91
C MET A 186 -1.87 -8.50 6.48
N THR A 187 -1.53 -8.49 5.19
CA THR A 187 -0.58 -7.55 4.57
C THR A 187 -1.27 -6.24 4.19
N ASN A 188 -2.43 -6.33 3.53
CA ASN A 188 -3.30 -5.24 3.09
C ASN A 188 -4.75 -5.75 3.04
N ALA A 189 -5.55 -5.42 4.06
CA ALA A 189 -6.88 -6.01 4.25
C ALA A 189 -7.81 -5.93 3.03
N TRP A 190 -7.72 -4.84 2.26
CA TRP A 190 -8.52 -4.61 1.05
C TRP A 190 -8.22 -5.60 -0.07
N ASP A 191 -7.01 -6.15 -0.13
CA ASP A 191 -6.62 -7.10 -1.16
C ASP A 191 -7.38 -8.42 -1.05
N PHE A 192 -7.88 -8.79 0.14
CA PHE A 192 -8.74 -9.96 0.29
C PHE A 192 -10.03 -9.80 -0.51
N ALA A 193 -10.72 -8.66 -0.39
CA ALA A 193 -11.95 -8.39 -1.13
C ALA A 193 -11.67 -8.23 -2.64
N ASN A 194 -10.65 -7.45 -2.98
CA ASN A 194 -10.24 -7.22 -4.37
C ASN A 194 -9.92 -8.54 -5.09
N TYR A 195 -9.05 -9.37 -4.52
CA TYR A 195 -8.60 -10.59 -5.17
C TYR A 195 -9.59 -11.75 -5.05
N SER A 196 -10.56 -11.70 -4.13
CA SER A 196 -11.73 -12.57 -4.18
C SER A 196 -12.61 -12.25 -5.39
N LEU A 197 -12.92 -10.97 -5.62
CA LEU A 197 -13.70 -10.51 -6.79
C LEU A 197 -12.97 -10.85 -8.10
N ILE A 198 -11.68 -10.51 -8.19
CA ILE A 198 -10.84 -10.79 -9.36
C ILE A 198 -10.80 -12.29 -9.66
N SER A 199 -10.60 -13.13 -8.63
CA SER A 199 -10.61 -14.57 -8.79
C SER A 199 -11.96 -15.09 -9.27
N GLY A 200 -13.07 -14.57 -8.74
CA GLY A 200 -14.42 -14.92 -9.18
C GLY A 200 -14.59 -14.73 -10.69
N PHE A 201 -14.23 -13.57 -11.22
CA PHE A 201 -14.29 -13.30 -12.66
C PHE A 201 -13.33 -14.18 -13.46
N ILE A 202 -12.07 -14.31 -13.03
CA ILE A 202 -11.08 -15.13 -13.73
C ILE A 202 -11.54 -16.59 -13.82
N ILE A 203 -12.00 -17.17 -12.70
CA ILE A 203 -12.49 -18.55 -12.66
C ILE A 203 -13.73 -18.67 -13.55
N LEU A 204 -14.67 -17.70 -13.48
CA LEU A 204 -15.86 -17.69 -14.32
C LEU A 204 -15.51 -17.73 -15.81
N PHE A 205 -14.69 -16.80 -16.31
CA PHE A 205 -14.31 -16.77 -17.73
C PHE A 205 -13.52 -18.01 -18.15
N ALA A 206 -12.61 -18.50 -17.30
CA ALA A 206 -11.86 -19.72 -17.56
C ALA A 206 -12.78 -20.95 -17.66
N SER A 207 -13.77 -21.07 -16.77
CA SER A 207 -14.77 -22.14 -16.77
C SER A 207 -15.69 -22.07 -17.98
N LEU A 208 -16.20 -20.88 -18.32
CA LEU A 208 -17.00 -20.66 -19.52
C LEU A 208 -16.22 -21.07 -20.78
N LYS A 209 -14.91 -20.79 -20.82
CA LYS A 209 -14.06 -21.20 -21.94
C LYS A 209 -13.87 -22.71 -22.03
N LYS A 210 -13.74 -23.41 -20.89
CA LYS A 210 -13.49 -24.85 -20.86
C LYS A 210 -14.75 -25.69 -21.07
N TRP A 211 -15.86 -25.27 -20.50
CA TRP A 211 -17.05 -26.11 -20.36
C TRP A 211 -18.32 -25.49 -20.95
N GLY A 212 -18.28 -24.22 -21.36
CA GLY A 212 -19.45 -23.48 -21.83
C GLY A 212 -20.43 -23.10 -20.71
N LEU A 213 -21.62 -22.66 -21.09
CA LEU A 213 -22.73 -22.31 -20.18
C LEU A 213 -23.48 -23.56 -19.70
N LYS A 214 -22.76 -24.50 -19.08
CA LYS A 214 -23.36 -25.69 -18.46
C LYS A 214 -23.51 -25.50 -16.95
N PHE A 215 -24.58 -26.02 -16.37
CA PHE A 215 -24.84 -25.89 -14.94
C PHE A 215 -23.67 -26.43 -14.09
N GLU A 216 -23.08 -27.55 -14.50
CA GLU A 216 -21.93 -28.17 -13.83
C GLU A 216 -20.69 -27.26 -13.84
N ALA A 217 -20.49 -26.50 -14.93
CA ALA A 217 -19.38 -25.56 -15.05
C ALA A 217 -19.56 -24.37 -14.09
N ILE A 218 -20.78 -23.87 -13.97
CA ILE A 218 -21.14 -22.78 -13.06
C ILE A 218 -21.01 -23.26 -11.61
N LEU A 219 -21.53 -24.45 -11.30
CA LEU A 219 -21.42 -25.04 -9.96
C LEU A 219 -19.95 -25.28 -9.56
N LEU A 220 -19.13 -25.84 -10.45
CA LEU A 220 -17.71 -26.07 -10.17
C LEU A 220 -16.94 -24.75 -10.00
N THR A 221 -17.31 -23.70 -10.73
CA THR A 221 -16.78 -22.34 -10.56
C THR A 221 -17.12 -21.79 -9.19
N ALA A 222 -18.39 -21.88 -8.77
CA ALA A 222 -18.84 -21.43 -7.46
C ALA A 222 -18.10 -22.18 -6.35
N LEU A 223 -17.99 -23.51 -6.45
CA LEU A 223 -17.25 -24.32 -5.48
C LEU A 223 -15.76 -23.98 -5.43
N ALA A 224 -15.12 -23.73 -6.57
CA ALA A 224 -13.72 -23.32 -6.63
C ALA A 224 -13.49 -21.96 -5.95
N ALA A 225 -14.34 -20.97 -6.24
CA ALA A 225 -14.31 -19.68 -5.58
C ALA A 225 -14.57 -19.81 -4.07
N THR A 226 -15.52 -20.66 -3.66
CA THR A 226 -15.80 -20.95 -2.25
C THR A 226 -14.61 -21.58 -1.54
N VAL A 227 -13.93 -22.57 -2.13
CA VAL A 227 -12.72 -23.18 -1.53
C VAL A 227 -11.60 -22.16 -1.37
N LEU A 228 -11.40 -21.30 -2.38
CA LEU A 228 -10.43 -20.22 -2.33
C LEU A 228 -10.72 -19.26 -1.16
N VAL A 229 -11.96 -18.78 -1.05
CA VAL A 229 -12.38 -17.83 -0.01
C VAL A 229 -12.34 -18.47 1.38
N ILE A 230 -12.87 -19.69 1.56
CA ILE A 230 -12.85 -20.39 2.85
C ILE A 230 -11.42 -20.62 3.32
N THR A 231 -10.53 -21.06 2.42
CA THR A 231 -9.11 -21.24 2.78
C THR A 231 -8.47 -19.91 3.18
N GLY A 232 -8.82 -18.83 2.48
CA GLY A 232 -8.41 -17.48 2.84
C GLY A 232 -8.87 -17.10 4.26
N VAL A 233 -10.17 -17.24 4.56
CA VAL A 233 -10.72 -16.94 5.89
C VAL A 233 -10.05 -17.75 6.99
N ILE A 234 -9.84 -19.06 6.78
CA ILE A 234 -9.16 -19.93 7.75
C ILE A 234 -7.73 -19.44 7.99
N THR A 235 -7.02 -19.05 6.94
CA THR A 235 -5.64 -18.55 7.04
C THR A 235 -5.57 -17.22 7.80
N THR A 236 -6.55 -16.35 7.60
CA THR A 236 -6.63 -15.04 8.28
C THR A 236 -7.12 -15.13 9.72
N LEU A 237 -7.76 -16.24 10.12
CA LEU A 237 -8.45 -16.35 11.41
C LEU A 237 -7.59 -15.92 12.62
N PRO A 238 -6.31 -16.33 12.76
CA PRO A 238 -5.48 -15.89 13.90
C PRO A 238 -5.30 -14.37 13.97
N PHE A 239 -5.27 -13.69 12.82
CA PHE A 239 -5.18 -12.24 12.75
C PHE A 239 -6.52 -11.57 13.06
N LEU A 240 -7.64 -12.11 12.56
CA LEU A 240 -8.99 -11.57 12.83
C LEU A 240 -9.39 -11.66 14.30
N LEU A 241 -8.87 -12.63 15.05
CA LEU A 241 -9.17 -12.78 16.48
C LEU A 241 -8.56 -11.67 17.35
N ILE A 242 -7.62 -10.89 16.82
CA ILE A 242 -6.87 -9.85 17.54
C ILE A 242 -6.95 -8.48 16.87
N PHE A 243 -7.60 -8.38 15.71
CA PHE A 243 -7.66 -7.17 14.90
C PHE A 243 -9.02 -6.50 15.05
N ASP A 244 -9.03 -5.24 15.46
CA ASP A 244 -10.24 -4.43 15.53
C ASP A 244 -10.43 -3.67 14.21
N SER A 245 -11.53 -3.96 13.52
CA SER A 245 -11.83 -3.34 12.24
C SER A 245 -12.25 -1.88 12.41
N ILE A 246 -11.60 -0.99 11.65
CA ILE A 246 -11.92 0.44 11.58
C ILE A 246 -13.15 0.73 10.69
N ALA A 247 -13.64 -0.26 9.94
CA ALA A 247 -14.74 -0.09 9.01
C ALA A 247 -16.08 0.03 9.75
N GLN A 248 -16.81 1.12 9.50
CA GLN A 248 -18.11 1.41 10.13
C GLN A 248 -19.31 0.95 9.28
N GLY A 249 -19.08 -0.02 8.38
CA GLY A 249 -20.06 -0.55 7.43
C GLY A 249 -19.98 0.08 6.04
N VAL A 250 -20.95 -0.25 5.19
CA VAL A 250 -21.04 0.20 3.79
C VAL A 250 -22.15 1.25 3.64
N ALA A 251 -21.94 2.25 2.80
CA ALA A 251 -22.94 3.26 2.45
C ALA A 251 -22.98 3.52 0.93
N PHE A 252 -24.10 4.05 0.44
CA PHE A 252 -24.20 4.54 -0.94
C PHE A 252 -23.52 5.90 -1.08
N VAL A 253 -22.93 6.16 -2.25
CA VAL A 253 -22.34 7.47 -2.55
C VAL A 253 -23.42 8.53 -2.79
N ASN A 254 -23.12 9.77 -2.41
CA ASN A 254 -23.99 10.93 -2.65
C ASN A 254 -23.48 11.83 -3.79
N ALA A 255 -22.28 11.56 -4.31
CA ALA A 255 -21.64 12.27 -5.41
C ALA A 255 -20.93 11.26 -6.31
N HIS A 256 -20.82 11.59 -7.59
CA HIS A 256 -20.21 10.74 -8.61
C HIS A 256 -19.09 11.50 -9.33
N SER A 257 -18.07 10.75 -9.74
CA SER A 257 -16.99 11.30 -10.55
C SER A 257 -17.53 11.76 -11.90
N PRO A 258 -17.18 12.97 -12.36
CA PRO A 258 -17.43 13.39 -13.73
C PRO A 258 -16.86 12.39 -14.75
N VAL A 259 -17.68 12.00 -15.73
CA VAL A 259 -17.31 10.99 -16.74
C VAL A 259 -16.03 11.36 -17.50
N TRP A 260 -15.80 12.65 -17.75
CA TRP A 260 -14.60 13.12 -18.43
C TRP A 260 -13.33 12.95 -17.57
N GLN A 261 -13.43 13.07 -16.23
CA GLN A 261 -12.29 12.78 -15.34
C GLN A 261 -12.00 11.29 -15.32
N LEU A 262 -13.03 10.45 -15.25
CA LEU A 262 -12.87 8.99 -15.37
C LEU A 262 -12.26 8.60 -16.72
N ALA A 263 -12.66 9.24 -17.82
CA ALA A 263 -12.09 9.00 -19.14
C ALA A 263 -10.59 9.38 -19.21
N ILE A 264 -10.17 10.44 -18.51
CA ILE A 264 -8.75 10.83 -18.43
C ILE A 264 -7.96 9.89 -17.53
N LEU A 265 -8.50 9.44 -16.40
CA LEU A 265 -7.74 8.54 -15.51
C LEU A 265 -7.65 7.12 -16.09
N TRP A 266 -8.78 6.61 -16.58
CA TRP A 266 -8.95 5.21 -17.00
C TRP A 266 -8.89 5.02 -18.51
N GLY A 267 -8.57 6.07 -19.27
CA GLY A 267 -8.52 6.02 -20.73
C GLY A 267 -7.51 5.00 -21.27
N PHE A 268 -6.37 4.83 -20.59
CA PHE A 268 -5.39 3.81 -20.98
C PHE A 268 -5.96 2.38 -20.83
N PRO A 269 -6.46 1.97 -19.65
CA PRO A 269 -7.24 0.72 -19.52
C PRO A 269 -8.40 0.60 -20.51
N ALA A 270 -9.15 1.69 -20.79
CA ALA A 270 -10.29 1.69 -21.70
C ALA A 270 -9.90 1.32 -23.13
N VAL A 271 -8.88 1.98 -23.67
CA VAL A 271 -8.38 1.70 -25.02
C VAL A 271 -7.92 0.25 -25.15
N PHE A 272 -7.18 -0.26 -24.17
CA PHE A 272 -6.69 -1.64 -24.17
C PHE A 272 -7.84 -2.64 -24.09
N THR A 273 -8.83 -2.38 -23.24
CA THR A 273 -10.05 -3.19 -23.11
C THR A 273 -10.80 -3.27 -24.43
N ILE A 274 -11.07 -2.10 -25.05
CA ILE A 274 -11.83 -2.00 -26.30
C ILE A 274 -11.12 -2.77 -27.42
N ILE A 275 -9.82 -2.54 -27.60
CA ILE A 275 -9.04 -3.23 -28.65
C ILE A 275 -9.04 -4.73 -28.42
N PHE A 276 -8.82 -5.17 -27.18
CA PHE A 276 -8.75 -6.59 -26.86
C PHE A 276 -10.09 -7.28 -27.10
N VAL A 277 -11.17 -6.75 -26.53
CA VAL A 277 -12.52 -7.30 -26.69
C VAL A 277 -12.92 -7.31 -28.16
N TYR A 278 -12.69 -6.20 -28.89
CA TYR A 278 -12.96 -6.13 -30.32
C TYR A 278 -12.21 -7.22 -31.11
N LYS A 279 -10.93 -7.44 -30.84
CA LYS A 279 -10.13 -8.48 -31.51
C LYS A 279 -10.61 -9.89 -31.17
N LEU A 280 -11.01 -10.16 -29.94
CA LEU A 280 -11.57 -11.45 -29.56
C LEU A 280 -12.95 -11.69 -30.21
N LEU A 281 -13.79 -10.65 -30.30
CA LEU A 281 -15.11 -10.73 -30.94
C LEU A 281 -15.02 -11.01 -32.45
N LEU A 282 -14.00 -10.48 -33.13
CA LEU A 282 -13.73 -10.78 -34.54
C LEU A 282 -13.15 -12.18 -34.76
N ASN A 283 -12.51 -12.77 -33.75
CA ASN A 283 -11.79 -14.05 -33.86
C ASN A 283 -12.26 -15.06 -32.80
N LYS A 284 -13.58 -15.20 -32.61
CA LYS A 284 -14.19 -16.01 -31.54
C LYS A 284 -13.69 -17.46 -31.49
N SER A 285 -13.46 -18.06 -32.65
CA SER A 285 -12.94 -19.44 -32.76
C SER A 285 -11.50 -19.59 -32.26
N GLU A 286 -10.72 -18.51 -32.22
CA GLU A 286 -9.32 -18.51 -31.81
C GLU A 286 -9.11 -18.21 -30.32
N ILE A 287 -10.17 -17.91 -29.55
CA ILE A 287 -10.10 -17.62 -28.11
C ILE A 287 -9.49 -18.81 -27.35
N LYS A 288 -8.47 -18.56 -26.52
CA LYS A 288 -7.77 -19.55 -25.69
C LYS A 288 -8.01 -19.30 -24.19
N LEU A 289 -7.53 -20.21 -23.35
CA LEU A 289 -7.63 -20.06 -21.89
C LEU A 289 -6.91 -18.81 -21.36
N PRO A 290 -5.69 -18.43 -21.82
CA PRO A 290 -5.07 -17.18 -21.40
C PRO A 290 -5.91 -15.94 -21.77
N ASP A 291 -6.64 -15.97 -22.90
CA ASP A 291 -7.54 -14.87 -23.27
C ASP A 291 -8.67 -14.70 -22.24
N ALA A 292 -9.23 -15.81 -21.77
CA ALA A 292 -10.26 -15.81 -20.74
C ALA A 292 -9.73 -15.32 -19.37
N PHE A 293 -8.50 -15.70 -19.01
CA PHE A 293 -7.83 -15.20 -17.81
C PHE A 293 -7.67 -13.67 -17.86
N VAL A 294 -7.17 -13.15 -18.99
CA VAL A 294 -6.95 -11.71 -19.20
C VAL A 294 -8.27 -10.94 -19.29
N LEU A 295 -9.31 -11.51 -19.90
CA LEU A 295 -10.66 -10.94 -19.84
C LEU A 295 -11.15 -10.83 -18.39
N GLY A 296 -10.94 -11.86 -17.57
CA GLY A 296 -11.27 -11.82 -16.14
C GLY A 296 -10.57 -10.67 -15.41
N LEU A 297 -9.27 -10.46 -15.64
CA LEU A 297 -8.53 -9.33 -15.06
C LEU A 297 -9.15 -7.98 -15.46
N ILE A 298 -9.40 -7.77 -16.76
CA ILE A 298 -9.88 -6.49 -17.28
C ILE A 298 -11.31 -6.18 -16.79
N ILE A 299 -12.21 -7.17 -16.84
CA ILE A 299 -13.59 -6.98 -16.34
C ILE A 299 -13.58 -6.70 -14.84
N SER A 300 -12.69 -7.35 -14.08
CA SER A 300 -12.51 -7.05 -12.66
C SER A 300 -11.98 -5.64 -12.43
N ALA A 301 -11.07 -5.15 -13.26
CA ALA A 301 -10.56 -3.78 -13.16
C ALA A 301 -11.70 -2.76 -13.33
N TRP A 302 -12.57 -2.96 -14.32
CA TRP A 302 -13.76 -2.11 -14.50
C TRP A 302 -14.72 -2.20 -13.32
N ALA A 303 -14.94 -3.39 -12.76
CA ALA A 303 -15.75 -3.54 -11.55
C ALA A 303 -15.15 -2.74 -10.38
N LEU A 304 -13.84 -2.82 -10.15
CA LEU A 304 -13.14 -2.06 -9.10
C LEU A 304 -13.16 -0.54 -9.32
N ILE A 305 -13.22 -0.08 -10.57
CA ILE A 305 -13.39 1.35 -10.91
C ILE A 305 -14.84 1.81 -10.67
N ILE A 306 -15.83 0.95 -10.93
CA ILE A 306 -17.26 1.29 -10.84
C ILE A 306 -17.78 1.21 -9.40
N ILE A 307 -17.33 0.24 -8.59
CA ILE A 307 -17.78 0.07 -7.20
C ILE A 307 -17.73 1.37 -6.38
N PRO A 308 -16.62 2.15 -6.35
CA PRO A 308 -16.55 3.39 -5.59
C PRO A 308 -17.42 4.53 -6.15
N GLU A 309 -18.07 4.34 -7.31
CA GLU A 309 -19.09 5.24 -7.85
C GLU A 309 -20.51 4.86 -7.40
N ILE A 310 -20.67 3.77 -6.64
CA ILE A 310 -21.97 3.27 -6.17
C ILE A 310 -21.98 3.17 -4.64
N ILE A 311 -20.95 2.55 -4.07
CA ILE A 311 -20.83 2.30 -2.63
C ILE A 311 -19.43 2.63 -2.11
N TYR A 312 -19.34 2.96 -0.83
CA TYR A 312 -18.08 3.12 -0.13
C TYR A 312 -18.13 2.49 1.27
N VAL A 313 -16.97 2.13 1.80
CA VAL A 313 -16.81 1.69 3.19
C VAL A 313 -16.61 2.93 4.05
N LYS A 314 -17.46 3.09 5.07
CA LYS A 314 -17.40 4.21 6.01
C LYS A 314 -16.18 4.08 6.92
N ASP A 315 -15.46 5.17 7.06
CA ASP A 315 -14.33 5.34 7.98
C ASP A 315 -14.32 6.76 8.57
N ILE A 316 -13.26 7.13 9.31
CA ILE A 316 -13.16 8.42 10.00
C ILE A 316 -13.13 9.64 9.07
N TYR A 317 -12.88 9.46 7.77
CA TYR A 317 -12.78 10.56 6.80
C TYR A 317 -14.13 11.00 6.24
N ILE A 318 -15.23 10.43 6.75
CA ILE A 318 -16.60 10.71 6.30
C ILE A 318 -16.98 12.20 6.37
N ALA A 319 -16.32 13.02 7.19
CA ALA A 319 -16.66 14.44 7.29
C ALA A 319 -16.30 15.25 6.04
N SER A 320 -15.30 14.84 5.25
CA SER A 320 -14.77 15.64 4.14
C SER A 320 -14.32 14.83 2.91
N HIS A 321 -14.13 13.52 3.04
CA HIS A 321 -13.55 12.66 2.01
C HIS A 321 -14.26 11.29 1.97
N HIS A 322 -15.60 11.31 1.94
CA HIS A 322 -16.49 10.14 2.14
C HIS A 322 -15.99 8.84 1.49
N ARG A 323 -15.70 8.87 0.19
CA ARG A 323 -15.32 7.68 -0.59
C ARG A 323 -13.83 7.60 -0.94
N ALA A 324 -12.99 8.51 -0.45
CA ALA A 324 -11.61 8.63 -0.88
C ALA A 324 -10.79 7.36 -0.62
N ASN A 325 -10.92 6.74 0.56
CA ASN A 325 -10.20 5.50 0.86
C ASN A 325 -10.69 4.31 0.03
N THR A 326 -12.01 4.20 -0.20
CA THR A 326 -12.55 3.15 -1.06
C THR A 326 -12.05 3.33 -2.49
N MET A 327 -12.10 4.56 -3.02
CA MET A 327 -11.54 4.89 -4.34
C MET A 327 -10.06 4.50 -4.41
N PHE A 328 -9.26 4.93 -3.45
CA PHE A 328 -7.83 4.65 -3.39
C PHE A 328 -7.54 3.14 -3.41
N LYS A 329 -8.13 2.38 -2.49
CA LYS A 329 -7.80 0.97 -2.27
C LYS A 329 -8.30 0.06 -3.39
N LEU A 330 -9.44 0.34 -4.00
CA LEU A 330 -9.97 -0.45 -5.12
C LEU A 330 -9.25 -0.09 -6.42
N THR A 331 -9.09 1.20 -6.70
CA THR A 331 -8.59 1.65 -8.00
C THR A 331 -7.07 1.51 -8.15
N TYR A 332 -6.31 1.47 -7.06
CA TYR A 332 -4.90 1.04 -7.09
C TYR A 332 -4.76 -0.36 -7.69
N GLN A 333 -5.59 -1.32 -7.24
CA GLN A 333 -5.58 -2.67 -7.80
C GLN A 333 -6.10 -2.72 -9.23
N ALA A 334 -7.05 -1.85 -9.61
CA ALA A 334 -7.50 -1.72 -10.99
C ALA A 334 -6.36 -1.30 -11.94
N PHE A 335 -5.50 -0.36 -11.54
CA PHE A 335 -4.28 -0.02 -12.29
C PHE A 335 -3.34 -1.23 -12.41
N VAL A 336 -3.01 -1.88 -11.29
CA VAL A 336 -2.11 -3.04 -11.27
C VAL A 336 -2.56 -4.11 -12.27
N ILE A 337 -3.80 -4.60 -12.17
CA ILE A 337 -4.27 -5.70 -13.01
C ILE A 337 -4.48 -5.30 -14.48
N SER A 338 -4.87 -4.04 -14.74
CA SER A 338 -4.96 -3.52 -16.11
C SER A 338 -3.58 -3.45 -16.76
N TYR A 339 -2.56 -3.05 -16.00
CA TYR A 339 -1.21 -2.87 -16.52
C TYR A 339 -0.51 -4.23 -16.72
N ILE A 340 -0.80 -5.22 -15.87
CA ILE A 340 -0.38 -6.62 -16.09
C ILE A 340 -0.88 -7.12 -17.45
N ALA A 341 -2.11 -6.78 -17.84
CA ALA A 341 -2.69 -7.23 -19.10
C ALA A 341 -2.07 -6.57 -20.35
N SER A 342 -1.37 -5.44 -20.22
CA SER A 342 -0.97 -4.58 -21.34
C SER A 342 -0.06 -5.28 -22.37
N GLY A 343 0.99 -5.97 -21.93
CA GLY A 343 1.90 -6.71 -22.80
C GLY A 343 1.24 -7.91 -23.46
N TYR A 344 0.35 -8.61 -22.72
CA TYR A 344 -0.45 -9.68 -23.30
C TYR A 344 -1.37 -9.16 -24.41
N ILE A 345 -2.15 -8.12 -24.15
CA ILE A 345 -3.09 -7.52 -25.12
C ILE A 345 -2.34 -7.04 -26.35
N THR A 346 -1.19 -6.40 -26.17
CA THR A 346 -0.34 -5.89 -27.25
C THR A 346 0.07 -7.03 -28.20
N ILE A 347 0.72 -8.07 -27.67
CA ILE A 347 1.17 -9.20 -28.49
C ILE A 347 -0.01 -10.00 -29.04
N ARG A 348 -1.06 -10.22 -28.25
CA ARG A 348 -2.25 -10.94 -28.71
C ARG A 348 -2.96 -10.22 -29.86
N THR A 349 -3.01 -8.88 -29.83
CA THR A 349 -3.53 -8.06 -30.93
C THR A 349 -2.73 -8.27 -32.22
N PHE A 350 -1.40 -8.36 -32.14
CA PHE A 350 -0.56 -8.65 -33.32
C PHE A 350 -0.75 -10.06 -33.86
N LEU A 351 -0.92 -11.06 -32.97
CA LEU A 351 -1.16 -12.45 -33.37
C LEU A 351 -2.51 -12.60 -34.10
N LEU A 352 -3.53 -11.87 -33.66
CA LEU A 352 -4.88 -11.89 -34.25
C LEU A 352 -5.02 -10.95 -35.47
N THR A 353 -4.04 -10.10 -35.74
CA THR A 353 -4.11 -9.13 -36.85
C THR A 353 -3.41 -9.67 -38.09
N LYS A 354 -4.15 -9.74 -39.21
CA LYS A 354 -3.63 -10.09 -40.53
C LYS A 354 -3.24 -8.84 -41.32
N GLY A 355 -2.22 -8.97 -42.17
CA GLY A 355 -1.70 -7.89 -43.04
C GLY A 355 -0.66 -6.99 -42.38
N LEU A 356 0.37 -6.59 -43.14
CA LEU A 356 1.50 -5.80 -42.65
C LEU A 356 1.09 -4.39 -42.23
N VAL A 357 0.30 -3.69 -43.05
CA VAL A 357 -0.12 -2.30 -42.79
C VAL A 357 -0.87 -2.17 -41.46
N ARG A 358 -1.81 -3.08 -41.18
CA ARG A 358 -2.55 -3.08 -39.91
C ARG A 358 -1.65 -3.38 -38.71
N LYS A 359 -0.65 -4.25 -38.87
CA LYS A 359 0.35 -4.51 -37.83
C LYS A 359 1.19 -3.25 -37.59
N LEU A 360 1.70 -2.60 -38.63
CA LEU A 360 2.45 -1.35 -38.49
C LEU A 360 1.65 -0.26 -37.78
N PHE A 361 0.36 -0.13 -38.12
CA PHE A 361 -0.56 0.78 -37.42
C PHE A 361 -0.62 0.47 -35.91
N PHE A 362 -0.90 -0.77 -35.52
CA PHE A 362 -0.93 -1.14 -34.10
C PHE A 362 0.42 -0.98 -33.41
N SER A 363 1.53 -1.22 -34.11
CA SER A 363 2.88 -0.99 -33.58
C SER A 363 3.10 0.48 -33.25
N LEU A 364 2.80 1.39 -34.17
CA LEU A 364 2.91 2.82 -33.93
C LEU A 364 1.95 3.27 -32.83
N PHE A 365 0.70 2.79 -32.86
CA PHE A 365 -0.32 3.12 -31.89
C PHE A 365 0.08 2.74 -30.46
N PHE A 366 0.49 1.49 -30.23
CA PHE A 366 0.95 1.06 -28.91
C PHE A 366 2.23 1.78 -28.48
N ALA A 367 3.18 2.03 -29.41
CA ALA A 367 4.39 2.78 -29.10
C ALA A 367 4.09 4.20 -28.61
N VAL A 368 3.17 4.92 -29.28
CA VAL A 368 2.75 6.27 -28.86
C VAL A 368 2.05 6.24 -27.51
N ILE A 369 1.14 5.29 -27.28
CA ILE A 369 0.45 5.17 -26.00
C ILE A 369 1.42 4.87 -24.86
N PHE A 370 2.29 3.87 -25.00
CA PHE A 370 3.25 3.55 -23.95
C PHE A 370 4.23 4.70 -23.70
N ALA A 371 4.73 5.35 -24.76
CA ALA A 371 5.59 6.53 -24.60
C ALA A 371 4.89 7.65 -23.81
N SER A 372 3.59 7.85 -24.03
CA SER A 372 2.82 8.90 -23.37
C SER A 372 2.65 8.68 -21.85
N VAL A 373 2.44 7.43 -21.42
CA VAL A 373 2.26 7.09 -19.99
C VAL A 373 3.58 6.84 -19.27
N LEU A 374 4.62 6.39 -19.97
CA LEU A 374 5.96 6.16 -19.41
C LEU A 374 6.77 7.46 -19.24
N TYR A 375 6.22 8.61 -19.60
CA TYR A 375 6.83 9.90 -19.31
C TYR A 375 6.62 10.35 -17.86
N TYR A 376 5.60 9.82 -17.17
CA TYR A 376 5.29 10.17 -15.78
C TYR A 376 6.46 9.99 -14.79
N PRO A 377 7.21 8.87 -14.76
CA PRO A 377 8.35 8.71 -13.86
C PRO A 377 9.34 9.87 -13.93
N LYS A 378 9.62 10.38 -15.14
CA LYS A 378 10.54 11.52 -15.31
C LYS A 378 10.03 12.75 -14.57
N LEU A 379 8.74 13.06 -14.70
CA LEU A 379 8.13 14.21 -14.02
C LEU A 379 8.05 14.02 -12.51
N GLY A 380 7.65 12.83 -12.05
CA GLY A 380 7.57 12.51 -10.63
C GLY A 380 8.94 12.55 -9.94
N ILE A 381 9.94 11.89 -10.51
CA ILE A 381 11.30 11.85 -9.96
C ILE A 381 11.94 13.24 -9.99
N ASP A 382 11.82 13.98 -11.09
CA ASP A 382 12.37 15.33 -11.19
C ASP A 382 11.77 16.27 -10.14
N SER A 383 10.44 16.22 -9.97
CA SER A 383 9.73 17.11 -9.05
C SER A 383 9.94 16.72 -7.60
N TYR A 384 10.01 15.42 -7.26
CA TYR A 384 10.11 14.98 -5.87
C TYR A 384 11.56 15.00 -5.35
N TYR A 385 12.53 14.62 -6.20
CA TYR A 385 13.94 14.49 -5.82
C TYR A 385 14.83 15.59 -6.43
N GLY A 386 14.26 16.67 -6.98
CA GLY A 386 15.02 17.78 -7.53
C GLY A 386 15.96 17.37 -8.67
N GLU A 387 15.43 16.62 -9.64
CA GLU A 387 16.17 16.08 -10.80
C GLU A 387 17.37 15.19 -10.43
N LEU A 388 17.37 14.62 -9.22
CA LEU A 388 18.48 13.80 -8.70
C LEU A 388 19.82 14.55 -8.66
N LYS A 389 19.80 15.89 -8.52
CA LYS A 389 21.01 16.72 -8.48
C LYS A 389 21.87 16.49 -7.25
N VAL A 390 21.27 16.01 -6.16
CA VAL A 390 21.94 15.77 -4.88
C VAL A 390 21.71 14.33 -4.45
N TYR A 391 22.77 13.61 -4.12
CA TYR A 391 22.70 12.28 -3.55
C TYR A 391 22.71 12.36 -2.02
N HIS A 392 21.67 11.82 -1.38
CA HIS A 392 21.50 11.87 0.08
C HIS A 392 21.87 10.55 0.80
N GLY A 393 22.47 9.59 0.09
CA GLY A 393 22.78 8.29 0.68
C GLY A 393 21.58 7.36 0.81
N LEU A 394 21.82 6.17 1.38
CA LEU A 394 20.77 5.18 1.65
C LEU A 394 20.24 5.23 3.09
N ALA A 395 20.95 5.92 3.99
CA ALA A 395 20.64 5.94 5.42
C ALA A 395 19.51 6.95 5.72
N GLY A 396 18.34 6.42 6.06
CA GLY A 396 17.12 7.18 6.32
C GLY A 396 17.11 7.99 7.62
N ASP A 397 18.19 7.99 8.39
CA ASP A 397 18.41 8.81 9.60
C ASP A 397 19.36 10.00 9.34
N THR A 398 19.92 10.13 8.14
CA THR A 398 20.86 11.23 7.80
C THR A 398 20.21 12.59 7.98
N TRP A 399 18.96 12.75 7.53
CA TRP A 399 18.20 14.00 7.68
C TRP A 399 18.02 14.40 9.16
N LEU A 400 17.82 13.41 10.04
CA LEU A 400 17.63 13.64 11.47
C LEU A 400 18.92 14.18 12.10
N LYS A 401 20.06 13.60 11.70
CA LYS A 401 21.38 14.07 12.13
C LYS A 401 21.67 15.51 11.66
N GLU A 402 21.28 15.84 10.43
CA GLU A 402 21.52 17.17 9.85
C GLU A 402 20.59 18.24 10.41
N ARG A 403 19.30 17.93 10.59
CA ARG A 403 18.27 18.88 10.99
C ARG A 403 18.08 18.99 12.51
N TYR A 404 18.19 17.88 13.24
CA TYR A 404 17.98 17.82 14.69
C TYR A 404 19.10 16.99 15.36
N PRO A 405 20.36 17.48 15.35
CA PRO A 405 21.50 16.71 15.83
C PRO A 405 21.36 16.30 17.32
N ALA A 406 20.71 17.13 18.14
CA ALA A 406 20.46 16.80 19.55
C ALA A 406 19.51 15.62 19.72
N THR A 407 18.45 15.60 18.92
CA THR A 407 17.50 14.49 18.87
C THR A 407 18.15 13.23 18.30
N TYR A 408 19.04 13.36 17.31
CA TYR A 408 19.81 12.22 16.79
C TYR A 408 20.69 11.57 17.86
N GLU A 409 21.45 12.37 18.61
CA GLU A 409 22.30 11.86 19.71
C GLU A 409 21.45 11.23 20.83
N ALA A 410 20.28 11.80 21.13
CA ALA A 410 19.32 11.21 22.06
C ALA A 410 18.81 9.83 21.59
N VAL A 411 18.46 9.70 20.31
CA VAL A 411 18.07 8.42 19.69
C VAL A 411 19.21 7.40 19.77
N SER A 412 20.45 7.81 19.47
CA SER A 412 21.61 6.92 19.57
C SER A 412 21.81 6.45 21.01
N TRP A 413 21.79 7.37 21.97
CA TRP A 413 21.93 7.05 23.38
C TRP A 413 20.85 6.06 23.86
N LEU A 414 19.59 6.27 23.47
CA LEU A 414 18.49 5.36 23.83
C LEU A 414 18.68 3.96 23.25
N LYS A 415 19.11 3.83 21.99
CA LYS A 415 19.37 2.51 21.35
C LYS A 415 20.49 1.75 22.05
N ASP A 416 21.52 2.46 22.48
CA ASP A 416 22.70 1.87 23.11
C ASP A 416 22.44 1.49 24.56
N ASN A 417 21.73 2.33 25.32
CA ASN A 417 21.60 2.23 26.78
C ASN A 417 20.26 1.64 27.26
N VAL A 418 19.19 1.76 26.48
CA VAL A 418 17.86 1.26 26.85
C VAL A 418 17.58 -0.05 26.12
N LYS A 419 17.14 -1.07 26.86
CA LYS A 419 16.85 -2.40 26.32
C LYS A 419 15.39 -2.76 26.53
N GLY A 420 14.87 -3.62 25.66
CA GLY A 420 13.49 -4.09 25.75
C GLY A 420 12.49 -3.13 25.11
N GLN A 421 11.36 -2.92 25.78
CA GLN A 421 10.24 -2.09 25.33
C GLN A 421 9.87 -1.11 26.44
N THR A 422 10.88 -0.46 27.00
CA THR A 422 10.72 0.55 28.03
C THR A 422 9.95 1.75 27.48
N VAL A 423 8.98 2.25 28.24
CA VAL A 423 8.16 3.39 27.83
C VAL A 423 8.93 4.69 28.03
N ILE A 424 9.02 5.47 26.96
CA ILE A 424 9.54 6.83 26.95
C ILE A 424 8.39 7.83 26.88
N LEU A 425 8.60 9.06 27.32
CA LEU A 425 7.70 10.17 27.07
C LEU A 425 8.36 11.17 26.14
N GLU A 426 7.70 11.45 25.02
CA GLU A 426 8.03 12.49 24.05
C GLU A 426 6.73 13.20 23.64
N ALA A 427 6.86 14.39 23.06
CA ALA A 427 5.73 15.20 22.62
C ALA A 427 4.96 14.51 21.46
N PRO A 428 3.63 14.33 21.57
CA PRO A 428 2.80 13.83 20.48
C PRO A 428 2.68 14.86 19.36
N GLY A 429 2.51 14.42 18.11
CA GLY A 429 2.38 15.29 16.94
C GLY A 429 1.01 15.28 16.25
N ASP A 430 0.86 16.20 15.30
CA ASP A 430 -0.10 16.05 14.21
C ASP A 430 0.47 15.14 13.11
N SER A 431 -0.41 14.59 12.27
CA SER A 431 0.00 13.77 11.12
C SER A 431 1.00 14.50 10.23
N TYR A 432 2.05 13.81 9.79
CA TYR A 432 3.08 14.32 8.87
C TYR A 432 3.92 15.48 9.45
N THR A 433 4.17 15.45 10.75
CA THR A 433 5.08 16.38 11.45
C THR A 433 6.33 15.63 11.94
N ASP A 434 7.38 16.34 12.35
CA ASP A 434 8.61 15.70 12.84
C ASP A 434 8.51 15.21 14.32
N TYR A 435 7.36 15.43 14.96
CA TYR A 435 7.07 14.93 16.31
C TYR A 435 7.05 13.39 16.33
N ASN A 436 7.32 12.81 17.50
CA ASN A 436 7.44 11.37 17.72
C ASN A 436 8.56 10.65 16.96
N VAL A 437 9.59 11.40 16.53
CA VAL A 437 10.74 10.82 15.83
C VAL A 437 11.57 9.89 16.72
N ILE A 438 11.61 10.11 18.05
CA ILE A 438 12.42 9.28 18.94
C ILE A 438 11.82 7.89 19.05
N SER A 439 10.51 7.75 19.32
CA SER A 439 9.86 6.42 19.32
C SER A 439 9.97 5.73 17.97
N SER A 440 9.84 6.47 16.86
CA SER A 440 9.92 5.93 15.50
C SER A 440 11.28 5.32 15.16
N TYR A 441 12.38 5.96 15.58
CA TYR A 441 13.75 5.48 15.28
C TYR A 441 14.34 4.54 16.33
N THR A 442 13.81 4.54 17.56
CA THR A 442 14.24 3.63 18.63
C THR A 442 13.39 2.37 18.70
N GLY A 443 12.13 2.42 18.26
CA GLY A 443 11.13 1.37 18.50
C GLY A 443 10.73 1.23 19.96
N LEU A 444 11.04 2.23 20.80
CA LEU A 444 10.58 2.32 22.19
C LEU A 444 9.17 2.91 22.23
N PRO A 445 8.24 2.33 22.98
CA PRO A 445 6.88 2.86 23.06
C PRO A 445 6.82 4.21 23.77
N THR A 446 5.94 5.10 23.29
CA THR A 446 5.58 6.33 23.98
C THR A 446 4.10 6.39 24.33
N VAL A 447 3.72 7.31 25.22
CA VAL A 447 2.36 7.43 25.77
C VAL A 447 1.33 7.62 24.66
N SER A 448 1.60 8.53 23.72
CA SER A 448 0.81 8.76 22.52
C SER A 448 1.69 9.27 21.39
N GLY A 449 1.49 8.76 20.18
CA GLY A 449 2.08 9.29 18.95
C GLY A 449 1.18 10.29 18.24
N TRP A 450 1.19 10.27 16.90
CA TRP A 450 0.37 11.15 16.08
C TRP A 450 -1.13 10.93 16.30
N PHE A 451 -1.83 12.00 16.66
CA PHE A 451 -3.22 11.93 17.12
C PHE A 451 -4.19 11.28 16.12
N VAL A 452 -4.19 11.75 14.88
CA VAL A 452 -5.13 11.27 13.84
C VAL A 452 -4.84 9.83 13.44
N HIS A 453 -3.57 9.39 13.52
CA HIS A 453 -3.19 8.01 13.18
C HIS A 453 -3.68 7.03 14.25
N GLU A 454 -3.49 7.36 15.53
CA GLU A 454 -4.06 6.58 16.62
C GLU A 454 -5.60 6.60 16.57
N TRP A 455 -6.22 7.75 16.31
CA TRP A 455 -7.67 7.80 16.11
C TRP A 455 -8.12 6.87 14.98
N LEU A 456 -7.46 6.91 13.83
CA LEU A 456 -7.77 6.02 12.70
C LEU A 456 -7.70 4.55 13.11
N TRP A 457 -6.63 4.14 13.80
CA TRP A 457 -6.43 2.74 14.18
C TRP A 457 -7.35 2.27 15.30
N ARG A 458 -7.86 3.17 16.17
CA ARG A 458 -8.80 2.80 17.25
C ARG A 458 -10.26 2.98 16.87
N GLY A 459 -10.57 3.69 15.79
CA GLY A 459 -11.93 4.00 15.35
C GLY A 459 -12.66 5.08 16.17
N THR A 460 -12.06 5.55 17.27
CA THR A 460 -12.55 6.66 18.11
C THR A 460 -11.39 7.56 18.55
N SER A 461 -11.67 8.86 18.73
CA SER A 461 -10.71 9.84 19.23
C SER A 461 -10.57 9.81 20.75
N ASP A 462 -11.43 9.11 21.49
CA ASP A 462 -11.48 9.17 22.95
C ASP A 462 -10.15 8.76 23.61
N VAL A 463 -9.58 7.64 23.15
CA VAL A 463 -8.32 7.08 23.67
C VAL A 463 -7.13 8.00 23.41
N PRO A 464 -6.84 8.41 22.16
CA PRO A 464 -5.73 9.34 21.92
C PRO A 464 -5.96 10.71 22.55
N SER A 465 -7.20 11.20 22.65
CA SER A 465 -7.49 12.51 23.28
C SER A 465 -7.16 12.52 24.78
N ALA A 466 -7.59 11.48 25.50
CA ALA A 466 -7.29 11.36 26.93
C ALA A 466 -5.78 11.31 27.20
N ARG A 467 -5.04 10.54 26.38
CA ARG A 467 -3.59 10.40 26.51
C ARG A 467 -2.85 11.70 26.18
N VAL A 468 -3.22 12.40 25.10
CA VAL A 468 -2.64 13.70 24.78
C VAL A 468 -2.90 14.70 25.91
N SER A 469 -4.12 14.74 26.46
CA SER A 469 -4.43 15.59 27.61
C SER A 469 -3.58 15.26 28.85
N ASP A 470 -3.32 13.98 29.11
CA ASP A 470 -2.44 13.58 30.21
C ASP A 470 -0.99 13.99 29.95
N ILE A 471 -0.50 13.86 28.72
CA ILE A 471 0.84 14.31 28.33
C ILE A 471 0.98 15.82 28.56
N ASP A 472 -0.02 16.60 28.17
CA ASP A 472 -0.05 18.06 28.41
C ASP A 472 0.11 18.35 29.91
N VAL A 473 -0.61 17.63 30.77
CA VAL A 473 -0.47 17.76 32.24
C VAL A 473 0.93 17.36 32.71
N ILE A 474 1.48 16.25 32.20
CA ILE A 474 2.83 15.77 32.56
C ILE A 474 3.88 16.80 32.19
N TYR A 475 3.76 17.57 31.11
CA TYR A 475 4.75 18.58 30.74
C TYR A 475 4.51 19.94 31.41
N THR A 476 3.25 20.36 31.60
CA THR A 476 2.92 21.75 31.99
C THR A 476 2.53 21.94 33.46
N SER A 477 2.12 20.89 34.17
CA SER A 477 1.69 21.03 35.58
C SER A 477 2.88 21.23 36.53
N ASN A 478 2.71 22.06 37.57
CA ASN A 478 3.66 22.15 38.69
C ASN A 478 3.39 21.11 39.80
N ASP A 479 2.28 20.38 39.71
CA ASP A 479 1.91 19.36 40.70
C ASP A 479 2.76 18.09 40.50
N LEU A 480 3.71 17.89 41.41
CA LEU A 480 4.61 16.73 41.41
C LEU A 480 3.88 15.42 41.66
N GLU A 481 2.86 15.41 42.53
CA GLU A 481 2.12 14.20 42.84
C GLU A 481 1.31 13.76 41.64
N LYS A 482 0.56 14.68 41.01
CA LYS A 482 -0.21 14.39 39.80
C LYS A 482 0.69 13.94 38.65
N THR A 483 1.82 14.62 38.45
CA THR A 483 2.82 14.23 37.43
C THR A 483 3.33 12.81 37.69
N THR A 484 3.68 12.50 38.94
CA THR A 484 4.15 11.17 39.35
C THR A 484 3.09 10.09 39.16
N GLN A 485 1.82 10.38 39.47
CA GLN A 485 0.71 9.45 39.25
C GLN A 485 0.56 9.09 37.76
N LEU A 486 0.63 10.09 36.87
CA LEU A 486 0.50 9.88 35.42
C LEU A 486 1.71 9.14 34.83
N LEU A 487 2.94 9.51 35.21
CA LEU A 487 4.15 8.78 34.79
C LEU A 487 4.08 7.31 35.19
N ASN A 488 3.63 7.01 36.41
CA ASN A 488 3.44 5.64 36.88
C ASN A 488 2.30 4.90 36.16
N HIS A 489 1.19 5.59 35.87
CA HIS A 489 0.04 5.01 35.15
C HIS A 489 0.48 4.47 33.78
N TYR A 490 1.25 5.26 33.03
CA TYR A 490 1.78 4.86 31.72
C TYR A 490 3.10 4.09 31.79
N LYS A 491 3.64 3.86 33.00
CA LYS A 491 4.92 3.17 33.24
C LYS A 491 6.10 3.82 32.50
N VAL A 492 6.11 5.15 32.44
CA VAL A 492 7.20 5.93 31.82
C VAL A 492 8.46 5.82 32.68
N GLU A 493 9.56 5.36 32.07
CA GLU A 493 10.88 5.32 32.74
C GLU A 493 11.79 6.46 32.29
N TYR A 494 11.62 6.96 31.07
CA TYR A 494 12.42 8.06 30.53
C TYR A 494 11.53 9.18 30.02
N VAL A 495 11.81 10.42 30.41
CA VAL A 495 11.16 11.61 29.89
C VAL A 495 12.15 12.39 29.04
N VAL A 496 11.77 12.68 27.80
CA VAL A 496 12.53 13.54 26.89
C VAL A 496 12.06 14.97 27.05
N VAL A 497 13.01 15.91 27.11
CA VAL A 497 12.78 17.34 27.00
C VAL A 497 13.76 17.92 25.98
N GLY A 498 13.29 18.12 24.74
CA GLY A 498 14.06 18.66 23.62
C GLY A 498 13.38 19.84 22.94
N SER A 499 13.74 20.07 21.67
CA SER A 499 13.15 21.14 20.84
C SER A 499 11.64 20.95 20.66
N PHE A 500 11.19 19.74 20.36
CA PHE A 500 9.77 19.43 20.12
C PHE A 500 8.89 19.66 21.35
N GLU A 501 9.34 19.25 22.54
CA GLU A 501 8.61 19.51 23.78
C GLU A 501 8.52 21.01 24.07
N ARG A 502 9.61 21.77 23.87
CA ARG A 502 9.62 23.23 24.11
C ARG A 502 8.79 24.00 23.10
N GLU A 503 8.74 23.53 21.85
CA GLU A 503 7.89 24.11 20.81
C GLU A 503 6.40 23.88 21.13
N LYS A 504 6.04 22.65 21.51
CA LYS A 504 4.64 22.29 21.76
C LYS A 504 4.10 22.85 23.07
N PHE A 505 4.91 22.88 24.13
CA PHE A 505 4.46 23.25 25.47
C PHE A 505 5.02 24.61 25.89
N ALA A 506 4.29 25.69 25.55
CA ALA A 506 4.70 27.06 25.91
C ALA A 506 4.91 27.28 27.43
N ASN A 507 4.16 26.55 28.27
CA ASN A 507 4.26 26.59 29.72
C ASN A 507 4.96 25.35 30.30
N LEU A 508 5.97 24.82 29.60
CA LEU A 508 6.74 23.66 30.04
C LEU A 508 7.39 23.90 31.41
N VAL A 509 7.21 22.96 32.34
CA VAL A 509 7.85 22.97 33.66
C VAL A 509 8.97 21.93 33.68
N GLU A 510 10.13 22.27 33.14
CA GLU A 510 11.27 21.34 32.99
C GLU A 510 11.95 21.01 34.33
N SER A 511 12.10 22.01 35.22
CA SER A 511 12.84 21.88 36.48
C SER A 511 12.30 20.77 37.39
N LYS A 512 11.01 20.43 37.29
CA LYS A 512 10.38 19.37 38.09
C LYS A 512 10.98 17.99 37.82
N PHE A 513 11.46 17.73 36.61
CA PHE A 513 12.02 16.42 36.26
C PHE A 513 13.34 16.13 36.99
N ASN A 514 14.05 17.17 37.46
CA ASN A 514 15.19 17.00 38.37
C ASN A 514 14.77 16.48 39.76
N ASN A 515 13.54 16.77 40.20
CA ASN A 515 13.02 16.27 41.48
C ASN A 515 12.49 14.84 41.33
N LEU A 516 11.82 14.56 40.21
CA LEU A 516 11.18 13.28 39.90
C LEU A 516 12.16 12.20 39.42
N GLY A 517 13.34 12.58 38.95
CA GLY A 517 14.29 11.70 38.30
C GLY A 517 15.74 12.20 38.38
N SER A 518 16.58 11.67 37.50
CA SER A 518 17.93 12.17 37.26
C SER A 518 18.17 12.33 35.76
N SER A 519 18.87 13.40 35.37
CA SER A 519 19.35 13.57 34.00
C SER A 519 20.39 12.49 33.69
N VAL A 520 20.12 11.65 32.69
CA VAL A 520 20.99 10.54 32.27
C VAL A 520 21.66 10.78 30.91
N PHE A 521 21.15 11.76 30.16
CA PHE A 521 21.72 12.22 28.90
C PHE A 521 21.39 13.70 28.73
N SER A 522 22.36 14.47 28.25
CA SER A 522 22.15 15.86 27.83
C SER A 522 23.12 16.20 26.71
N TRP A 523 22.59 16.70 25.59
CA TRP A 523 23.37 17.18 24.46
C TRP A 523 22.59 18.28 23.74
N GLY A 524 23.25 19.41 23.47
CA GLY A 524 22.58 20.57 22.88
C GLY A 524 21.41 21.03 23.76
N ASP A 525 20.22 21.08 23.17
CA ASP A 525 18.97 21.43 23.85
C ASP A 525 18.15 20.20 24.31
N THR A 526 18.60 18.98 24.06
CA THR A 526 17.85 17.77 24.43
C THR A 526 18.41 17.14 25.70
N THR A 527 17.53 16.93 26.68
CA THR A 527 17.84 16.23 27.93
C THR A 527 16.88 15.04 28.12
N ILE A 528 17.42 13.91 28.59
CA ILE A 528 16.62 12.72 28.95
C ILE A 528 16.73 12.52 30.46
N TYR A 529 15.58 12.48 31.11
CA TYR A 529 15.45 12.20 32.54
C TYR A 529 15.04 10.75 32.76
N LYS A 530 15.79 10.01 33.56
CA LYS A 530 15.36 8.71 34.08
C LYS A 530 14.52 8.94 35.34
N ILE A 531 13.27 8.52 35.32
CA ILE A 531 12.33 8.72 36.42
C ILE A 531 12.62 7.69 37.52
N LYS A 532 12.56 8.12 38.78
CA LYS A 532 12.75 7.22 39.93
C LYS A 532 11.62 6.19 39.97
N SER A 533 11.96 4.92 40.11
CA SER A 533 10.96 3.88 40.33
C SER A 533 10.23 4.13 41.64
N ARG A 534 8.97 3.74 41.75
CA ARG A 534 8.21 3.78 43.02
C ARG A 534 8.87 2.94 44.12
N SER A 535 9.76 1.99 43.77
CA SER A 535 10.61 1.24 44.71
C SER A 535 11.77 2.05 45.30
N ASP A 536 12.13 3.16 44.69
CA ASP A 536 13.30 3.98 45.05
C ASP A 536 12.89 5.28 45.80
N LEU A 537 11.58 5.46 45.99
CA LEU A 537 10.94 6.62 46.63
C LEU A 537 10.26 6.27 47.97
N GLN A 538 10.42 5.03 48.44
CA GLN A 538 10.18 4.59 49.82
C GLN A 538 11.52 4.26 50.47
#